data_AF-A0A060CSQ0-F1
#
_entry.id   AF-A0A060CSQ0-F1
#
_cell.length_a   1.000
_cell.length_b   1.000
_cell.length_c   1.000
_cell.angle_alpha   90.00
_cell.angle_beta   90.00
_cell.angle_gamma   90.00
#
_symmetry.space_group_name_H-M   'P 1'
#
loop_
_entity.id
_entity.type
_entity.pdbx_description
1 polymer ?
#
loop_
_entity_poly.entity_id
_entity_poly.type
_entity_poly.pdbx_seq_one_letter_code
_entity_poly.pdbx_strand_id
1 'polypeptide(L)'
;LPMKDSSPYQSYSTFAGNPLLIDLDELVSEGLLKASEVDEIDWGSDPTRVDFKKVRAGRSHLLRSVYQRGYAGQLKAVQKFREDNADWLEDYAFSWL
;
A
#
# COMPACT_ATOMS: atom_id res chain seq x y z
N LEU A 1 16.44 -6.54 -12.41
CA LEU A 1 16.27 -5.46 -13.41
C LEU A 1 16.17 -4.14 -12.65
N PRO A 2 16.89 -3.08 -13.04
CA PRO A 2 16.86 -1.81 -12.32
C PRO A 2 15.47 -1.15 -12.47
N MET A 3 14.96 -0.68 -11.33
CA MET A 3 13.64 -0.11 -11.06
C MET A 3 13.03 0.74 -12.18
N LYS A 4 11.80 0.40 -12.60
CA LYS A 4 11.07 1.10 -13.67
C LYS A 4 9.64 1.48 -13.29
N ASP A 5 9.36 1.84 -12.03
CA ASP A 5 7.96 1.70 -11.55
C ASP A 5 7.31 2.95 -10.97
N SER A 6 7.75 4.16 -11.36
CA SER A 6 7.12 5.42 -10.92
C SER A 6 6.20 6.08 -11.97
N SER A 7 5.98 5.45 -13.13
CA SER A 7 5.10 6.00 -14.16
C SER A 7 3.68 5.45 -14.01
N PRO A 8 2.63 6.29 -13.93
CA PRO A 8 1.23 5.85 -13.91
C PRO A 8 0.84 4.98 -15.12
N TYR A 9 1.54 5.13 -16.25
CA TYR A 9 1.31 4.38 -17.48
C TYR A 9 2.04 3.03 -17.53
N GLN A 10 2.77 2.66 -16.48
CA GLN A 10 3.46 1.38 -16.34
C GLN A 10 2.95 0.68 -15.08
N SER A 11 1.62 0.54 -14.99
CA SER A 11 0.96 -0.14 -13.88
C SER A 11 1.14 -1.66 -14.00
N TYR A 12 1.34 -2.34 -12.87
CA TYR A 12 1.47 -3.80 -12.80
C TYR A 12 0.17 -4.55 -13.10
N SER A 13 -0.97 -3.85 -12.98
CA SER A 13 -2.30 -4.38 -13.25
C SER A 13 -3.19 -3.25 -13.75
N THR A 14 -4.15 -3.59 -14.62
CA THR A 14 -5.26 -2.71 -15.00
C THR A 14 -6.40 -2.74 -13.99
N PHE A 15 -6.40 -3.71 -13.07
CA PHE A 15 -7.46 -3.93 -12.09
C PHE A 15 -7.06 -3.48 -10.68
N ALA A 16 -5.82 -3.77 -10.27
CA ALA A 16 -5.35 -3.42 -8.94
C ALA A 16 -4.99 -1.93 -8.83
N GLY A 17 -5.41 -1.29 -7.73
CA GLY A 17 -5.02 0.06 -7.39
C GLY A 17 -3.54 0.16 -6.95
N ASN A 18 -2.97 1.36 -7.02
CA ASN A 18 -1.61 1.63 -6.56
C ASN A 18 -1.59 1.81 -5.02
N PRO A 19 -0.91 0.94 -4.24
CA PRO A 19 -0.84 1.06 -2.78
C PRO A 19 -0.22 2.38 -2.28
N LEU A 20 0.53 3.08 -3.14
CA LEU A 20 1.10 4.39 -2.81
C LEU A 20 0.06 5.50 -2.69
N LEU A 21 -1.19 5.24 -3.04
CA LEU A 21 -2.28 6.21 -2.98
C LEU A 21 -3.21 6.01 -1.79
N ILE A 22 -2.98 4.99 -0.96
CA ILE A 22 -3.77 4.78 0.26
C ILE A 22 -3.60 5.99 1.20
N ASP A 23 -4.69 6.51 1.74
CA ASP A 23 -4.65 7.67 2.63
C ASP A 23 -4.12 7.24 4.01
N LEU A 24 -3.01 7.83 4.45
CA LEU A 24 -2.42 7.52 5.76
C LEU A 24 -3.16 8.24 6.89
N ASP A 25 -3.75 9.40 6.62
CA ASP A 25 -4.49 10.17 7.62
C ASP A 25 -5.80 9.47 7.96
N GLU A 26 -6.47 8.87 6.97
CA GLU A 26 -7.65 8.02 7.19
C GLU A 26 -7.30 6.83 8.10
N LEU A 27 -6.20 6.13 7.82
CA LEU A 27 -5.72 5.01 8.64
C LEU A 27 -5.35 5.42 10.07
N VAL A 28 -4.84 6.65 10.26
CA VAL A 28 -4.61 7.22 11.59
C VAL A 28 -5.93 7.51 12.29
N SER A 29 -6.91 8.08 11.59
CA SER A 29 -8.24 8.40 12.13
C SER A 29 -9.01 7.15 12.57
N GLU A 30 -8.83 6.03 11.87
CA GLU A 30 -9.39 4.72 12.22
C GLU A 30 -8.62 3.99 13.32
N GLY A 31 -7.49 4.55 13.79
CA GLY A 31 -6.64 3.96 14.83
C GLY A 31 -5.82 2.76 14.36
N LEU A 32 -5.70 2.54 13.05
CA LEU A 32 -4.88 1.48 12.46
C LEU A 32 -3.39 1.89 12.41
N LEU A 33 -3.11 3.18 12.33
CA LEU A 33 -1.80 3.80 12.47
C LEU A 33 -1.79 4.83 13.60
N LYS A 34 -0.62 5.08 14.18
CA LYS A 34 -0.39 6.27 14.99
C LYS A 34 0.26 7.35 14.13
N ALA A 35 -0.11 8.61 14.35
CA ALA A 35 0.51 9.75 13.67
C ALA A 35 2.05 9.74 13.81
N SER A 36 2.56 9.40 15.00
CA SER A 36 4.00 9.32 15.26
C SER A 36 4.73 8.31 14.37
N GLU A 37 4.07 7.21 13.96
CA GLU A 37 4.69 6.24 13.06
C GLU A 37 4.85 6.81 11.64
N VAL A 38 3.93 7.68 11.22
CA VAL A 38 3.99 8.37 9.92
C VAL A 38 5.09 9.44 9.94
N ASP A 39 5.23 10.15 11.06
CA ASP A 39 6.22 11.21 11.28
C ASP A 39 7.66 10.68 11.33
N GLU A 40 7.86 9.42 11.74
CA GLU A 40 9.18 8.76 11.78
C GLU A 40 9.71 8.38 10.38
N ILE A 41 8.86 8.38 9.35
CA ILE A 41 9.26 8.04 7.99
C ILE A 41 10.00 9.20 7.33
N ASP A 42 11.17 8.92 6.78
CA ASP A 42 11.86 9.82 5.85
C ASP A 42 11.16 9.81 4.49
N TRP A 43 10.34 10.83 4.23
CA TRP A 43 9.61 11.02 2.96
C TRP A 43 10.46 11.66 1.85
N GLY A 44 11.72 12.00 2.13
CA GLY A 44 12.54 12.87 1.30
C GLY A 44 12.50 14.32 1.79
N SER A 45 13.50 15.09 1.35
CA SER A 45 13.72 16.47 1.83
C SER A 45 13.44 17.54 0.78
N ASP A 46 13.22 17.15 -0.49
CA ASP A 46 12.96 18.08 -1.58
C ASP A 46 11.44 18.24 -1.78
N PRO A 47 10.86 19.43 -1.50
CA PRO A 47 9.43 19.65 -1.63
C PRO A 47 8.97 19.71 -3.10
N THR A 48 9.89 19.84 -4.07
CA THR A 48 9.58 19.95 -5.50
C THR A 48 9.67 18.61 -6.23
N ARG A 49 10.22 17.58 -5.60
CA ARG A 49 10.44 16.27 -6.23
C ARG A 49 10.22 15.13 -5.27
N VAL A 50 9.37 14.20 -5.70
CA VAL A 50 9.08 12.98 -4.93
C VAL A 50 10.24 11.99 -5.03
N ASP A 51 10.81 11.59 -3.89
CA ASP A 51 11.70 10.43 -3.80
C ASP A 51 10.87 9.15 -3.70
N PHE A 52 10.53 8.58 -4.85
CA PHE A 52 9.71 7.37 -4.92
C PHE A 52 10.33 6.15 -4.23
N LYS A 53 11.66 6.09 -4.07
CA LYS A 53 12.30 4.98 -3.38
C LYS A 53 11.98 5.04 -1.89
N LYS A 54 12.13 6.23 -1.30
CA LYS A 54 11.78 6.49 0.10
C LYS A 54 10.29 6.33 0.36
N VAL A 55 9.45 6.93 -0.48
CA VAL A 55 7.99 6.83 -0.37
C VAL A 55 7.53 5.36 -0.41
N ARG A 56 8.03 4.55 -1.36
CA ARG A 56 7.70 3.11 -1.43
C ARG A 56 8.13 2.36 -0.18
N ALA A 57 9.35 2.59 0.30
CA ALA A 57 9.86 1.92 1.49
C ALA A 57 9.02 2.27 2.73
N GLY A 58 8.78 3.56 2.97
CA GLY A 58 7.97 4.05 4.09
C GLY A 58 6.54 3.52 4.07
N ARG A 59 5.87 3.61 2.91
CA ARG A 59 4.51 3.08 2.77
C ARG A 59 4.45 1.57 2.93
N SER A 60 5.39 0.83 2.36
CA SER A 60 5.42 -0.63 2.53
C SER A 60 5.60 -1.03 4.00
N HIS A 61 6.39 -0.28 4.76
CA HIS A 61 6.55 -0.49 6.20
C HIS A 61 5.24 -0.21 6.95
N LEU A 62 4.64 0.97 6.77
CA LEU A 62 3.42 1.37 7.48
C LEU A 62 2.23 0.47 7.15
N LEU A 63 2.00 0.16 5.86
CA LEU A 63 0.88 -0.67 5.44
C LEU A 63 1.00 -2.11 5.93
N ARG A 64 2.22 -2.61 6.13
CA ARG A 64 2.45 -3.91 6.78
C ARG A 64 2.05 -3.87 8.25
N SER A 65 2.34 -2.79 8.97
CA SER A 65 1.88 -2.60 10.36
C SER A 65 0.34 -2.54 10.44
N VAL A 66 -0.31 -1.85 9.50
CA VAL A 66 -1.78 -1.81 9.40
C VAL A 66 -2.36 -3.19 9.18
N TYR A 67 -1.82 -3.95 8.22
CA TYR A 67 -2.22 -5.32 7.97
C TYR A 67 -2.12 -6.17 9.25
N GLN A 68 -1.00 -6.10 9.96
CA GLN A 68 -0.79 -6.86 11.20
C GLN A 68 -1.82 -6.54 12.29
N ARG A 69 -2.31 -5.30 12.36
CA ARG A 69 -3.28 -4.85 13.38
C ARG A 69 -4.73 -5.12 12.97
N GLY A 70 -5.07 -4.81 11.72
CA GLY A 70 -6.46 -4.78 11.25
C GLY A 70 -6.94 -6.09 10.63
N TYR A 71 -6.04 -6.92 10.10
CA TYR A 71 -6.43 -8.06 9.25
C TYR A 71 -7.35 -9.06 9.97
N ALA A 72 -7.04 -9.41 11.22
CA ALA A 72 -7.84 -10.37 11.98
C ALA A 72 -9.29 -9.92 12.15
N GLY A 73 -9.52 -8.62 12.37
CA GLY A 73 -10.86 -8.03 12.48
C GLY A 73 -11.61 -7.93 11.15
N GLN A 74 -10.88 -7.96 10.03
CA GLN A 74 -11.43 -7.79 8.69
C GLN A 74 -11.53 -9.09 7.88
N LEU A 75 -11.22 -10.25 8.48
CA LEU A 75 -11.15 -11.55 7.77
C LEU A 75 -12.37 -11.83 6.89
N LYS A 76 -13.59 -11.59 7.39
CA LYS A 76 -14.82 -11.82 6.63
C LYS A 76 -14.96 -10.87 5.44
N ALA A 77 -14.65 -9.59 5.64
CA ALA A 77 -14.72 -8.58 4.58
C ALA A 77 -13.66 -8.88 3.50
N VAL A 78 -12.45 -9.23 3.91
CA VAL A 78 -11.37 -9.62 2.99
C VAL A 78 -11.73 -10.89 2.23
N GLN A 79 -12.27 -11.91 2.90
CA GLN A 79 -12.71 -13.13 2.22
C GLN A 79 -13.79 -12.84 1.18
N LYS A 80 -14.80 -12.04 1.53
CA LYS A 80 -15.83 -11.62 0.57
C LYS A 80 -15.22 -10.85 -0.61
N PHE A 81 -14.31 -9.92 -0.35
CA PHE A 81 -13.63 -9.19 -1.42
C PHE A 81 -12.84 -10.13 -2.34
N ARG A 82 -12.17 -11.15 -1.79
CA ARG A 82 -11.45 -12.17 -2.57
C ARG A 82 -12.39 -12.98 -3.45
N GLU A 83 -13.52 -13.42 -2.91
CA GLU A 83 -14.54 -14.16 -3.66
C GLU A 83 -15.13 -13.31 -4.79
N ASP A 84 -15.47 -12.04 -4.50
CA ASP A 84 -16.04 -11.10 -5.47
C ASP A 84 -15.04 -10.71 -6.60
N ASN A 85 -13.74 -10.95 -6.42
CA ASN A 85 -12.67 -10.57 -7.34
C ASN A 85 -11.76 -11.74 -7.75
N ALA A 86 -12.26 -12.98 -7.62
CA ALA A 86 -11.46 -14.19 -7.82
C ALA A 86 -10.83 -14.28 -9.22
N ASP A 87 -11.43 -13.65 -10.23
CA ASP A 87 -11.01 -13.68 -11.64
C ASP A 87 -9.66 -13.00 -11.91
N TRP A 88 -9.19 -12.11 -11.03
CA TRP A 88 -7.94 -11.35 -11.24
C TRP A 88 -7.06 -11.26 -10.01
N LEU A 89 -7.63 -11.35 -8.81
CA LEU A 89 -6.93 -11.01 -7.57
C LEU A 89 -5.84 -12.02 -7.20
N GLU A 90 -6.11 -13.31 -7.35
CA GLU A 90 -5.14 -14.36 -6.99
C GLU A 90 -3.92 -14.35 -7.92
N ASP A 91 -4.13 -14.17 -9.23
CA ASP A 91 -3.04 -14.03 -10.21
C ASP A 91 -2.20 -12.79 -9.93
N TYR A 92 -2.86 -11.67 -9.62
CA TYR A 92 -2.17 -10.44 -9.21
C TYR A 92 -1.34 -10.66 -7.94
N ALA A 93 -1.90 -11.31 -6.91
CA ALA A 93 -1.22 -11.55 -5.64
C ALA A 93 -0.03 -12.51 -5.78
N PHE A 94 -0.14 -13.51 -6.66
CA PHE A 94 0.94 -14.45 -6.94
C PHE A 94 2.12 -13.80 -7.66
N SER A 95 1.87 -12.78 -8.49
CA SER A 95 2.90 -12.02 -9.22
C SER A 95 3.84 -11.21 -8.31
N TRP A 96 3.61 -11.18 -7.00
CA TRP A 96 4.45 -10.50 -6.01
C TRP A 96 5.44 -11.42 -5.25
N LEU A 97 5.57 -12.70 -5.64
CA LEU A 97 6.68 -13.60 -5.25
C LEU A 97 7.78 -13.60 -6.32
#